data_AF-A0A1J3CKZ4-F1
#
_entry.id   AF-A0A1J3CKZ4-F1
#
_cell.length_a   1.000
_cell.length_b   1.000
_cell.length_c   1.000
_cell.angle_alpha   90.00
_cell.angle_beta   90.00
_cell.angle_gamma   90.00
#
_symmetry.space_group_name_H-M   'P 1'
#
loop_
_entity.id
_entity.type
_entity.pdbx_description
1 polymer ?
#
loop_
_entity_poly.entity_id
_entity_poly.type
_entity_poly.pdbx_seq_one_letter_code
_entity_poly.pdbx_strand_id
1 'polypeptide(L)'
;RARNTFVGTPCWMAPEVLQPGSGYNSKADIWSFGITALELAHGHAPFSKYPPMKVLLMTIQNAPPGLDYDRDKKFSKSFKEMVALCLVKDQTKRPTAEKLLKHSFFKNAKPPEICVKKLFADLPPLWTRVKALQAKDAAQLA
;
A
#
# COMPACT_ATOMS: atom_id res chain seq x y z
N ARG A 1 12.15 -2.89 26.22
CA ARG A 1 11.56 -1.53 26.22
C ARG A 1 10.75 -1.34 24.94
N ALA A 2 9.42 -1.46 25.00
CA ALA A 2 8.55 -1.24 23.84
C ALA A 2 8.61 0.25 23.43
N ARG A 3 8.82 0.53 22.16
CA ARG A 3 8.83 1.91 21.63
C ARG A 3 7.38 2.37 21.45
N ASN A 4 6.99 3.36 22.25
CA ASN A 4 5.61 3.88 22.36
C ASN A 4 5.46 5.22 21.62
N THR A 5 5.87 5.29 20.36
CA THR A 5 5.76 6.50 19.54
C THR A 5 4.69 6.29 18.46
N PHE A 6 3.70 7.19 18.40
CA PHE A 6 2.66 7.23 17.38
C PHE A 6 3.26 7.75 16.07
N VAL A 7 4.02 6.90 15.37
CA VAL A 7 4.69 7.23 14.10
C VAL A 7 4.14 6.34 13.00
N GLY A 8 3.78 6.96 11.88
CA GLY A 8 3.26 6.27 10.70
C GLY A 8 2.22 7.13 9.98
N THR A 9 2.04 6.88 8.69
CA THR A 9 0.93 7.48 7.93
C THR A 9 -0.30 6.61 8.18
N PRO A 10 -1.39 7.12 8.80
CA PRO A 10 -2.48 6.29 9.35
C PRO A 10 -3.07 5.25 8.40
N CYS A 11 -3.10 5.51 7.09
CA CYS A 11 -3.68 4.59 6.11
C CYS A 11 -2.91 3.28 5.93
N TRP A 12 -1.62 3.23 6.28
CA TRP A 12 -0.75 2.05 6.11
C TRP A 12 -0.47 1.33 7.43
N MET A 13 -0.93 1.86 8.55
CA MET A 13 -0.67 1.28 9.87
C MET A 13 -1.47 0.00 10.06
N ALA A 14 -0.81 -1.05 10.56
CA ALA A 14 -1.45 -2.32 10.88
C ALA A 14 -2.33 -2.22 12.15
N PRO A 15 -3.42 -2.98 12.28
CA PRO A 15 -4.37 -2.86 13.40
C PRO A 15 -3.72 -3.04 14.78
N GLU A 16 -2.73 -3.92 14.89
CA GLU A 16 -1.98 -4.20 16.12
C GLU A 16 -1.06 -3.04 16.52
N VAL A 17 -0.58 -2.24 15.57
CA VAL A 17 0.24 -1.05 15.85
C VAL A 17 -0.63 0.06 16.48
N LEU A 18 -1.94 0.02 16.22
CA LEU A 18 -2.91 0.98 16.76
C LEU A 18 -3.43 0.61 18.15
N GLN A 19 -3.21 -0.62 18.60
CA GLN A 19 -3.73 -1.13 19.87
C GLN A 19 -2.63 -1.12 20.95
N PRO A 20 -2.80 -0.36 22.04
CA PRO A 20 -1.85 -0.36 23.15
C PRO A 20 -1.65 -1.76 23.74
N GLY A 21 -0.41 -2.13 24.05
CA GLY A 21 -0.08 -3.40 24.71
C GLY A 21 0.10 -4.60 23.78
N SER A 22 -0.30 -4.50 22.51
CA SER A 22 0.05 -5.50 21.50
C SER A 22 1.48 -5.24 21.01
N GLY A 23 2.40 -6.15 21.27
CA GLY A 23 3.72 -6.08 20.64
C GLY A 23 3.57 -6.22 19.11
N TYR A 24 4.15 -5.29 18.35
CA TYR A 24 4.25 -5.42 16.90
C TYR A 24 5.58 -6.10 16.51
N ASN A 25 5.56 -6.81 15.40
CA ASN A 25 6.74 -7.43 14.79
C ASN A 25 6.77 -7.10 13.28
N SER A 26 7.64 -7.77 12.52
CA SER A 26 7.78 -7.56 11.07
C SER A 26 6.50 -7.90 10.25
N LYS A 27 5.46 -8.48 10.86
CA LYS A 27 4.17 -8.67 10.18
C LYS A 27 3.44 -7.36 9.98
N ALA A 28 3.69 -6.33 10.78
CA ALA A 28 3.15 -4.99 10.55
C ALA A 28 3.55 -4.47 9.15
N ASP A 29 4.80 -4.71 8.74
CA ASP A 29 5.29 -4.34 7.41
C ASP A 29 4.57 -5.10 6.28
N ILE A 30 4.15 -6.35 6.53
CA ILE A 30 3.35 -7.13 5.56
C ILE A 30 1.97 -6.50 5.35
N TRP A 31 1.35 -5.97 6.40
CA TRP A 31 0.10 -5.21 6.26
C TRP A 31 0.34 -3.93 5.46
N SER A 32 1.34 -3.13 5.84
CA SER A 32 1.67 -1.88 5.13
C SER A 32 1.98 -2.13 3.66
N PHE A 33 2.69 -3.22 3.34
CA PHE A 33 2.92 -3.67 1.97
C PHE A 33 1.62 -3.98 1.22
N GLY A 34 0.66 -4.67 1.85
CA GLY A 34 -0.67 -4.91 1.29
C GLY A 34 -1.42 -3.62 0.97
N ILE A 35 -1.33 -2.60 1.84
CA ILE A 35 -1.91 -1.27 1.58
C ILE A 35 -1.20 -0.58 0.41
N THR A 36 0.14 -0.62 0.35
CA THR A 36 0.91 -0.08 -0.79
C THR A 36 0.54 -0.77 -2.10
N ALA A 37 0.28 -2.08 -2.09
CA ALA A 37 -0.18 -2.79 -3.28
C ALA A 37 -1.55 -2.27 -3.76
N LEU A 38 -2.50 -2.02 -2.85
CA LEU A 38 -3.78 -1.38 -3.18
C LEU A 38 -3.59 0.06 -3.71
N GLU A 39 -2.70 0.83 -3.08
CA GLU A 39 -2.35 2.17 -3.52
C GLU A 39 -1.78 2.18 -4.95
N LEU A 40 -0.86 1.28 -5.28
CA LEU A 40 -0.32 1.16 -6.63
C LEU A 40 -1.38 0.74 -7.65
N ALA A 41 -2.38 -0.02 -7.21
CA ALA A 41 -3.49 -0.48 -8.05
C ALA A 41 -4.51 0.65 -8.34
N HIS A 42 -4.87 1.44 -7.34
CA HIS A 42 -5.93 2.45 -7.43
C HIS A 42 -5.42 3.89 -7.56
N GLY A 43 -4.13 4.11 -7.36
CA GLY A 43 -3.48 5.44 -7.34
C GLY A 43 -3.62 6.16 -6.00
N HIS A 44 -4.30 5.58 -5.02
CA HIS A 44 -4.45 6.14 -3.68
C HIS A 44 -4.69 5.03 -2.64
N ALA A 45 -4.32 5.25 -1.39
CA ALA A 45 -4.64 4.32 -0.31
C ALA A 45 -6.18 4.25 -0.06
N PRO A 46 -6.74 3.11 0.42
CA PRO A 46 -8.19 2.89 0.53
C PRO A 46 -8.95 3.93 1.36
N PHE A 47 -8.30 4.54 2.36
CA PHE A 47 -8.93 5.48 3.30
C PHE A 47 -8.30 6.88 3.29
N SER A 48 -7.48 7.21 2.28
CA SER A 48 -6.74 8.47 2.20
C SER A 48 -7.60 9.74 2.24
N LYS A 49 -8.89 9.63 1.87
CA LYS A 49 -9.86 10.74 1.89
C LYS A 49 -10.44 11.06 3.26
N TYR A 50 -10.18 10.25 4.29
CA TYR A 50 -10.76 10.43 5.62
C TYR A 50 -9.75 11.05 6.59
N PRO A 51 -10.22 11.82 7.60
CA PRO A 51 -9.35 12.33 8.65
C PRO A 51 -8.63 11.20 9.41
N PRO A 52 -7.40 11.42 9.92
CA PRO A 52 -6.59 10.41 10.59
C PRO A 52 -7.35 9.55 11.59
N MET A 53 -8.05 10.14 12.54
CA MET A 53 -8.80 9.41 13.57
C MET A 53 -9.84 8.45 13.01
N LYS A 54 -10.52 8.84 11.93
CA LYS A 54 -11.49 7.98 11.25
C LYS A 54 -10.82 6.80 10.56
N VAL A 55 -9.66 7.02 9.94
CA VAL A 55 -8.85 5.96 9.32
C VAL A 55 -8.44 4.91 10.34
N LEU A 56 -7.98 5.34 11.52
CA LEU A 56 -7.58 4.43 12.61
C LEU A 56 -8.76 3.56 13.06
N LEU A 57 -9.91 4.19 13.28
CA LEU A 57 -11.11 3.50 13.74
C LEU A 57 -11.60 2.48 12.71
N MET A 58 -11.67 2.86 11.44
CA MET A 58 -12.02 1.95 10.34
C MET A 58 -11.01 0.81 10.23
N THR A 59 -9.71 1.10 10.40
CA THR A 59 -8.63 0.10 10.38
C THR A 59 -8.71 -0.88 11.54
N ILE A 60 -9.36 -0.55 12.66
CA ILE A 60 -9.60 -1.48 13.77
C ILE A 60 -10.93 -2.23 13.58
N GLN A 61 -12.02 -1.50 13.33
CA GLN A 61 -13.40 -2.03 13.40
C GLN A 61 -13.89 -2.67 12.10
N ASN A 62 -13.52 -2.14 10.93
CA ASN A 62 -14.08 -2.62 9.67
C ASN A 62 -13.35 -3.87 9.15
N ALA A 63 -13.96 -4.58 8.21
CA ALA A 63 -13.25 -5.57 7.40
C ALA A 63 -12.01 -4.95 6.73
N PRO A 64 -10.92 -5.71 6.55
CA PRO A 64 -9.75 -5.22 5.82
C PRO A 64 -10.12 -4.76 4.40
N PRO A 65 -9.49 -3.71 3.88
CA PRO A 65 -9.68 -3.32 2.49
C PRO A 65 -9.15 -4.43 1.57
N GLY A 66 -9.67 -4.50 0.34
CA GLY A 66 -9.28 -5.51 -0.63
C GLY A 66 -9.70 -5.13 -2.03
N LEU A 67 -9.37 -6.01 -2.99
CA LEU A 67 -9.80 -5.88 -4.37
C LEU A 67 -11.07 -6.67 -4.61
N ASP A 68 -11.99 -6.06 -5.32
CA ASP A 68 -13.28 -6.61 -5.66
C ASP A 68 -13.17 -7.46 -6.94
N TYR A 69 -13.79 -8.64 -6.97
CA TYR A 69 -13.67 -9.51 -8.14
C TYR A 69 -14.39 -8.94 -9.36
N ASP A 70 -15.50 -8.23 -9.16
CA ASP A 70 -16.35 -7.69 -10.22
C ASP A 70 -15.94 -6.28 -10.64
N ARG A 71 -15.52 -5.43 -9.70
CA ARG A 71 -15.07 -4.06 -10.03
C ARG A 71 -13.63 -4.01 -10.50
N ASP A 72 -12.74 -4.84 -9.93
CA ASP A 72 -11.31 -4.81 -10.24
C ASP A 72 -10.89 -5.89 -11.25
N LYS A 73 -11.68 -6.11 -12.31
CA LYS A 73 -11.43 -7.16 -13.33
C LYS A 73 -10.09 -7.04 -14.05
N LYS A 74 -9.52 -5.82 -14.10
CA LYS A 74 -8.22 -5.53 -14.72
C LYS A 74 -7.04 -6.17 -13.98
N PHE A 75 -7.18 -6.54 -12.71
CA PHE A 75 -6.11 -7.17 -11.94
C PHE A 75 -6.23 -8.69 -11.92
N SER A 76 -5.08 -9.36 -12.05
CA SER A 76 -5.01 -10.82 -12.00
C SER A 76 -5.52 -11.38 -10.67
N LYS A 77 -6.12 -12.57 -10.71
CA LYS A 77 -6.53 -13.32 -9.52
C LYS A 77 -5.37 -13.47 -8.51
N SER A 78 -4.18 -13.81 -9.01
CA SER A 78 -2.97 -13.96 -8.18
C SER A 78 -2.58 -12.67 -7.43
N PHE A 79 -2.79 -11.49 -8.03
CA PHE A 79 -2.57 -10.23 -7.32
C PHE A 79 -3.59 -10.01 -6.19
N LYS A 80 -4.87 -10.29 -6.45
CA LYS A 80 -5.94 -10.17 -5.44
C LYS A 80 -5.70 -11.10 -4.26
N GLU A 81 -5.30 -12.35 -4.53
CA GLU A 81 -4.94 -13.34 -3.51
C GLU A 81 -3.73 -12.90 -2.68
N MET A 82 -2.68 -12.36 -3.33
CA MET A 82 -1.50 -11.84 -2.64
C MET A 82 -1.85 -10.70 -1.68
N VAL A 83 -2.68 -9.75 -2.11
CA VAL A 83 -3.17 -8.64 -1.27
C VAL A 83 -4.01 -9.17 -0.10
N ALA A 84 -4.90 -10.12 -0.35
CA ALA A 84 -5.74 -10.73 0.69
C ALA A 84 -4.91 -11.45 1.77
N LEU A 85 -3.79 -12.10 1.40
CA LEU A 85 -2.86 -12.71 2.36
C LEU A 85 -2.16 -11.66 3.25
N CYS A 86 -1.92 -10.47 2.73
CA CYS A 86 -1.28 -9.37 3.46
C CYS A 86 -2.26 -8.68 4.42
N LEU A 87 -3.50 -8.47 3.99
CA LEU A 87 -4.51 -7.68 4.71
C LEU A 87 -5.38 -8.55 5.62
N VAL A 88 -4.72 -9.24 6.55
CA VAL A 88 -5.38 -10.02 7.60
C VAL A 88 -5.15 -9.35 8.96
N LYS A 89 -6.24 -9.06 9.70
CA LYS A 89 -6.15 -8.37 11.00
C LYS A 89 -5.24 -9.11 11.97
N ASP A 90 -5.44 -10.42 12.08
CA ASP A 90 -4.62 -11.31 12.88
C ASP A 90 -3.21 -11.44 12.27
N GLN A 91 -2.22 -10.85 12.93
CA GLN A 91 -0.82 -10.86 12.49
C GLN A 91 -0.19 -12.25 12.42
N THR A 92 -0.72 -13.22 13.16
CA THR A 92 -0.19 -14.60 13.15
C THR A 92 -0.51 -15.31 11.84
N LYS A 93 -1.64 -14.97 11.22
CA LYS A 93 -2.12 -15.53 9.94
C LYS A 93 -1.46 -14.91 8.72
N ARG A 94 -0.86 -13.71 8.85
CA ARG A 94 -0.08 -13.10 7.77
C ARG A 94 1.17 -13.95 7.46
N PRO A 95 1.59 -14.09 6.20
CA PRO A 95 2.86 -14.74 5.88
C PRO A 95 4.06 -13.88 6.33
N THR A 96 5.24 -14.48 6.42
CA THR A 96 6.50 -13.71 6.46
C THR A 96 6.83 -13.19 5.06
N ALA A 97 7.71 -12.19 4.95
CA ALA A 97 8.17 -11.69 3.65
C ALA A 97 8.77 -12.81 2.79
N GLU A 98 9.58 -13.69 3.38
CA GLU A 98 10.17 -14.84 2.70
C GLU A 98 9.12 -15.81 2.15
N LYS A 99 8.05 -16.08 2.90
CA LYS A 99 6.93 -16.92 2.44
C LYS A 99 6.12 -16.21 1.36
N LEU A 100 5.89 -14.92 1.51
CA LEU A 100 5.13 -14.10 0.56
C LEU A 100 5.83 -14.01 -0.80
N LEU A 101 7.16 -13.88 -0.82
CA LEU A 101 7.96 -13.88 -2.06
C LEU A 101 7.81 -15.17 -2.90
N LYS A 102 7.45 -16.29 -2.27
CA LYS A 102 7.20 -17.57 -2.97
C LYS A 102 5.81 -17.63 -3.64
N HIS A 103 4.94 -16.63 -3.42
CA HIS A 103 3.60 -16.57 -3.99
C HIS A 103 3.64 -16.47 -5.53
N SER A 104 2.61 -17.02 -6.19
CA SER A 104 2.50 -17.07 -7.66
C SER A 104 2.59 -15.70 -8.33
N PHE A 105 2.19 -14.64 -7.63
CA PHE A 105 2.24 -13.26 -8.12
C PHE A 105 3.68 -12.83 -8.47
N PHE A 106 4.65 -13.16 -7.61
CA PHE A 106 6.05 -12.75 -7.80
C PHE A 106 6.81 -13.63 -8.79
N LYS A 107 6.31 -14.84 -9.11
CA LYS A 107 6.92 -15.72 -10.12
C LYS A 107 6.91 -15.11 -11.52
N ASN A 108 6.00 -14.16 -11.77
CA ASN A 108 5.86 -13.48 -13.05
C ASN A 108 6.59 -12.13 -13.11
N ALA A 109 7.39 -11.80 -12.09
CA ALA A 109 8.15 -10.56 -12.05
C ALA A 109 9.10 -10.47 -13.24
N LYS A 110 9.11 -9.31 -13.91
CA LYS A 110 10.02 -9.05 -15.03
C LYS A 110 11.34 -8.46 -14.50
N PRO A 111 12.44 -8.64 -15.23
CA PRO A 111 13.71 -8.02 -14.91
C PRO A 111 13.57 -6.49 -14.71
N PRO A 112 14.29 -5.90 -13.74
CA PRO A 112 14.19 -4.47 -13.43
C PRO A 112 14.39 -3.57 -14.67
N GLU A 113 15.28 -3.95 -15.59
CA GLU A 113 15.61 -3.18 -16.78
C GLU A 113 14.40 -3.02 -17.70
N ILE A 114 13.59 -4.07 -17.83
CA ILE A 114 12.37 -4.07 -18.65
C ILE A 114 11.29 -3.23 -17.95
N CYS A 115 11.15 -3.36 -16.64
CA CYS A 115 10.19 -2.59 -15.86
C CYS A 115 10.47 -1.09 -15.91
N VAL A 116 11.73 -0.68 -15.71
CA VAL A 116 12.16 0.72 -15.75
C VAL A 116 11.89 1.31 -17.14
N LYS A 117 12.33 0.63 -18.21
CA LYS A 117 12.09 1.10 -19.58
C LYS A 117 10.61 1.30 -19.88
N LYS A 118 9.75 0.36 -19.47
CA LYS A 118 8.30 0.47 -19.69
C LYS A 118 7.64 1.55 -18.84
N LEU A 119 8.05 1.69 -17.57
CA LEU A 119 7.47 2.66 -16.65
C LEU A 119 7.72 4.10 -17.11
N PHE A 120 8.87 4.36 -17.72
CA PHE A 120 9.27 5.69 -18.18
C PHE A 120 9.07 5.94 -19.67
N ALA A 121 8.58 4.96 -20.45
CA ALA A 121 8.48 5.06 -21.91
C ALA A 121 7.68 6.28 -22.37
N ASP A 122 6.56 6.55 -21.71
CA ASP A 122 5.62 7.62 -22.07
C ASP A 122 5.74 8.86 -21.16
N LEU A 123 6.75 8.90 -20.28
CA LEU A 123 6.93 9.99 -19.34
C LEU A 123 7.96 10.99 -19.88
N PRO A 124 7.63 12.30 -19.94
CA PRO A 124 8.62 13.31 -20.29
C PRO A 124 9.73 13.35 -19.22
N PRO A 125 10.91 13.87 -19.57
CA PRO A 125 12.02 13.92 -18.63
C PRO A 125 11.66 14.64 -17.33
N LEU A 126 12.27 14.19 -16.22
CA LEU A 126 11.91 14.64 -14.88
C LEU A 126 11.94 16.18 -14.75
N TRP A 127 12.96 16.84 -15.31
CA TRP A 127 13.08 18.29 -15.25
C TRP A 127 11.91 19.02 -15.94
N THR A 128 11.39 18.47 -17.04
CA THR A 128 10.23 19.04 -17.74
C THR A 128 8.98 18.95 -16.87
N ARG A 129 8.79 17.81 -16.18
CA ARG A 129 7.67 17.61 -15.25
C ARG A 129 7.76 18.54 -14.05
N VAL A 130 8.94 18.71 -13.48
CA VAL A 130 9.18 19.62 -12.35
C VAL A 130 8.86 21.07 -12.74
N LYS A 131 9.35 21.54 -13.90
CA LYS A 131 9.03 22.88 -14.41
C LYS A 131 7.53 23.08 -14.62
N ALA A 132 6.84 22.08 -15.19
CA ALA A 132 5.40 22.16 -15.41
C ALA A 132 4.61 22.25 -14.09
N LEU A 133 5.03 21.52 -13.05
CA LEU A 133 4.44 21.61 -11.71
C LEU A 133 4.66 23.00 -11.10
N GLN A 134 5.90 23.51 -11.13
CA GLN A 134 6.20 24.85 -10.63
C GLN A 134 5.39 25.95 -11.32
N ALA A 135 5.22 25.86 -12.64
CA ALA A 135 4.41 26.81 -13.40
C ALA A 135 2.92 26.74 -13.00
N LYS A 136 2.40 25.53 -12.77
CA LYS A 136 1.02 25.32 -12.34
C LYS A 136 0.78 25.87 -10.92
N ASP A 137 1.71 25.61 -10.00
CA ASP A 137 1.63 26.12 -8.62
C ASP A 137 1.70 27.65 -8.59
N ALA A 138 2.60 28.25 -9.39
CA ALA A 138 2.71 29.70 -9.52
C ALA A 138 1.42 30.35 -10.08
N ALA A 139 0.79 29.70 -11.08
CA ALA A 139 -0.48 30.18 -11.64
C ALA A 139 -1.67 30.05 -10.68
N GLN A 140 -1.60 29.15 -9.69
CA GLN A 140 -2.65 28.96 -8.69
C GLN A 140 -2.51 29.94 -7.50
N LEU A 141 -1.33 30.56 -7.36
CA LEU A 141 -1.01 31.58 -6.35
C LEU A 141 -1.15 33.02 -6.87
N ALA A 142 -1.34 33.20 -8.18
CA ALA A 142 -1.58 34.48 -8.85
C ALA A 142 -3.09 34.72 -9.01
#